data_AF-M3TIH9-F1
#
_entry.id   AF-M3TIH9-F1
#
_cell.length_a   1.000
_cell.length_b   1.000
_cell.length_c   1.000
_cell.angle_alpha   90.00
_cell.angle_beta   90.00
_cell.angle_gamma   90.00
#
_symmetry.space_group_name_H-M   'P 1'
#
loop_
_entity.id
_entity.type
_entity.pdbx_description
1 polymer ?
#
loop_
_entity_poly.entity_id
_entity_poly.type
_entity_poly.pdbx_seq_one_letter_code
_entity_poly.pdbx_strand_id
1 'polypeptide(L)'
;MDPKRAAIIGLVVVFLALTLAVPLRTYLAQRSEFNRLQESNAALSAEVADLQKKVTEQNDPAYIEAQARARLQYVKRGEKQVVVIAPNREQQEAADEAERVRAANPWYQNMWDAVSTPPEGK
;
A
#
# COMPACT_ATOMS: atom_id res chain seq x y z
N MET A 1 -67.63 -28.63 -30.31
CA MET A 1 -67.16 -27.23 -30.29
C MET A 1 -67.24 -26.71 -31.71
N ASP A 2 -67.91 -25.58 -31.95
CA ASP A 2 -67.98 -25.01 -33.29
C ASP A 2 -66.57 -24.68 -33.80
N PRO A 3 -66.19 -25.05 -35.04
CA PRO A 3 -64.85 -24.81 -35.58
C PRO A 3 -64.48 -23.32 -35.57
N LYS A 4 -65.47 -22.44 -35.70
CA LYS A 4 -65.32 -20.99 -35.60
C LYS A 4 -64.89 -20.53 -34.20
N ARG A 5 -65.45 -21.12 -33.13
CA ARG A 5 -65.07 -20.81 -31.75
C ARG A 5 -63.64 -21.26 -31.46
N ALA A 6 -63.26 -22.44 -31.95
CA ALA A 6 -61.89 -22.94 -31.82
C ALA A 6 -60.86 -22.03 -32.53
N ALA A 7 -61.19 -21.54 -33.73
CA ALA A 7 -60.33 -20.60 -34.47
C ALA A 7 -60.16 -19.26 -33.73
N ILE A 8 -61.25 -18.71 -33.18
CA ILE A 8 -61.21 -17.46 -32.40
C ILE A 8 -60.36 -17.62 -31.13
N ILE A 9 -60.54 -18.73 -30.40
CA ILE A 9 -59.74 -19.01 -29.20
C ILE A 9 -58.26 -19.12 -29.54
N GLY A 10 -57.91 -19.85 -30.61
CA GLY A 10 -56.53 -19.97 -31.06
C GLY A 10 -55.89 -18.62 -31.38
N LEU A 11 -56.60 -17.75 -32.09
CA LEU A 11 -56.12 -16.42 -32.45
C LEU A 11 -55.91 -15.52 -31.21
N VAL A 12 -56.82 -15.58 -30.23
CA VAL A 12 -56.69 -14.84 -28.97
C VAL A 12 -55.49 -15.32 -28.15
N VAL A 13 -55.23 -16.63 -28.08
CA VAL A 13 -54.07 -17.18 -27.38
C VAL A 13 -52.77 -16.73 -28.05
N VAL A 14 -52.69 -16.76 -29.38
CA VAL A 14 -51.52 -16.30 -30.14
C VAL A 14 -51.29 -14.80 -29.90
N PHE A 15 -52.35 -13.99 -29.94
CA PHE A 15 -52.25 -12.56 -29.68
C PHE A 15 -51.74 -12.28 -28.26
N LEU A 16 -52.31 -12.93 -27.24
CA LEU A 16 -51.85 -12.82 -25.85
C LEU A 16 -50.39 -13.24 -25.68
N ALA A 17 -49.97 -14.34 -26.32
CA ALA A 17 -48.59 -14.81 -26.27
C ALA A 17 -47.63 -13.78 -26.87
N LEU A 18 -47.98 -13.15 -28.00
CA LEU A 18 -47.16 -12.11 -28.64
C LEU A 18 -47.10 -10.82 -27.80
N THR A 19 -48.21 -10.39 -27.20
CA THR A 19 -48.23 -9.22 -26.31
C THR A 19 -47.41 -9.46 -25.03
N LEU A 20 -47.45 -10.67 -24.48
CA LEU A 20 -46.77 -11.01 -23.23
C LEU A 20 -45.30 -11.42 -23.42
N ALA A 21 -44.88 -11.80 -24.63
CA ALA A 21 -43.51 -12.25 -24.89
C ALA A 21 -42.44 -11.23 -24.50
N VAL A 22 -42.70 -9.93 -24.74
CA VAL A 22 -41.78 -8.84 -24.39
C VAL A 22 -41.72 -8.58 -22.87
N PRO A 23 -42.85 -8.35 -22.17
CA PRO A 23 -42.84 -8.08 -20.73
C PRO A 23 -42.30 -9.26 -19.88
N LEU A 24 -42.47 -10.50 -20.34
CA LEU A 24 -41.90 -11.66 -19.63
C LEU A 24 -40.36 -11.64 -19.66
N ARG A 25 -39.78 -11.30 -20.82
CA ARG A 25 -38.32 -11.18 -20.98
C ARG A 25 -37.75 -10.05 -20.14
N THR A 26 -38.43 -8.89 -20.09
CA THR A 26 -37.96 -7.75 -19.29
C THR A 26 -38.09 -8.00 -17.80
N TYR A 27 -39.14 -8.67 -17.33
CA TYR A 27 -39.30 -9.04 -15.93
C TYR A 27 -38.17 -9.96 -15.43
N LEU A 28 -37.78 -10.95 -16.23
CA LEU A 28 -36.65 -11.83 -15.92
C LEU A 28 -35.30 -11.08 -15.93
N ALA A 29 -35.10 -10.18 -16.90
CA ALA A 29 -33.90 -9.36 -16.98
C ALA A 29 -33.77 -8.42 -15.76
N GLN A 30 -34.87 -7.77 -15.34
CA GLN A 30 -34.90 -6.88 -14.18
C GLN A 30 -34.49 -7.57 -12.88
N ARG A 31 -34.85 -8.85 -12.71
CA ARG A 31 -34.45 -9.60 -11.51
C ARG A 31 -32.94 -9.85 -11.44
N SER A 32 -32.31 -10.14 -12.58
CA SER A 32 -30.85 -10.31 -12.64
C SER A 32 -30.11 -9.00 -12.37
N GLU A 33 -30.66 -7.88 -12.86
CA GLU A 33 -30.09 -6.56 -12.67
C GLU A 33 -30.17 -6.15 -11.19
N PHE A 34 -31.31 -6.36 -10.53
CA PHE A 34 -31.47 -6.09 -9.11
C PHE A 34 -30.49 -6.88 -8.22
N ASN A 35 -30.31 -8.17 -8.49
CA ASN A 35 -29.33 -8.99 -7.76
C ASN A 35 -27.90 -8.47 -7.97
N ARG A 36 -27.54 -8.14 -9.23
CA ARG A 36 -26.22 -7.60 -9.56
C ARG A 36 -25.96 -6.24 -8.89
N LEU A 37 -26.97 -5.37 -8.83
CA LEU A 37 -26.87 -4.08 -8.12
C LEU A 37 -26.67 -4.27 -6.61
N GLN A 38 -27.40 -5.21 -5.99
CA GLN A 38 -27.21 -5.50 -4.56
C GLN A 38 -25.81 -6.01 -4.26
N GLU A 39 -25.32 -6.95 -5.07
CA GLU A 39 -23.99 -7.54 -4.90
C GLU A 39 -22.90 -6.47 -5.08
N SER A 40 -23.05 -5.60 -6.07
CA SER A 40 -22.17 -4.44 -6.26
C SER A 40 -22.22 -3.47 -5.08
N ASN A 41 -23.41 -3.18 -4.54
CA ASN A 41 -23.55 -2.26 -3.41
C ASN A 41 -22.89 -2.84 -2.14
N ALA A 42 -23.05 -4.14 -1.89
CA ALA A 42 -22.39 -4.83 -0.78
C ALA A 42 -20.86 -4.80 -0.91
N ALA A 43 -20.34 -5.06 -2.12
CA ALA A 43 -18.89 -4.99 -2.39
C ALA A 43 -18.33 -3.58 -2.16
N LEU A 44 -18.98 -2.55 -2.71
CA LEU A 44 -18.57 -1.15 -2.51
C LEU A 44 -18.63 -0.74 -1.04
N SER A 45 -19.66 -1.15 -0.32
CA SER A 45 -19.80 -0.83 1.11
C SER A 45 -18.67 -1.45 1.94
N ALA A 46 -18.26 -2.68 1.61
CA ALA A 46 -17.13 -3.33 2.26
C ALA A 46 -15.80 -2.62 1.97
N GLU A 47 -15.59 -2.17 0.72
CA GLU A 47 -14.39 -1.42 0.33
C GLU A 47 -14.30 -0.08 1.05
N VAL A 48 -15.42 0.66 1.15
CA VAL A 48 -15.48 1.90 1.93
C VAL A 48 -15.13 1.66 3.40
N ALA A 49 -15.65 0.58 4.01
CA ALA A 49 -15.35 0.26 5.40
C ALA A 49 -13.85 -0.06 5.61
N ASP A 50 -13.23 -0.81 4.71
CA ASP A 50 -11.80 -1.13 4.76
C ASP A 50 -10.92 0.14 4.58
N LEU A 51 -11.27 0.98 3.60
CA LEU A 51 -10.58 2.25 3.39
C LEU A 51 -10.71 3.19 4.59
N GLN A 52 -11.91 3.28 5.16
CA GLN A 52 -12.16 4.10 6.36
C GLN A 52 -11.30 3.61 7.53
N LYS A 53 -11.19 2.30 7.72
CA LYS A 53 -10.33 1.70 8.75
C LYS A 53 -8.86 2.06 8.53
N LYS A 54 -8.35 1.93 7.29
CA LYS A 54 -6.98 2.33 6.94
C LYS A 54 -6.72 3.81 7.19
N VAL A 55 -7.68 4.68 6.88
CA VAL A 55 -7.60 6.11 7.16
C VAL A 55 -7.55 6.37 8.66
N THR A 56 -8.37 5.68 9.46
CA THR A 56 -8.33 5.80 10.92
C THR A 56 -6.99 5.33 11.48
N GLU A 57 -6.45 4.20 11.01
CA GLU A 57 -5.14 3.69 11.41
C GLU A 57 -3.99 4.65 11.05
N GLN A 58 -4.05 5.27 9.86
CA GLN A 58 -3.03 6.22 9.40
C GLN A 58 -3.12 7.60 10.09
N ASN A 59 -4.31 7.99 10.55
CA ASN A 59 -4.52 9.23 11.30
C ASN A 59 -4.16 9.11 12.78
N ASP A 60 -3.71 7.94 13.24
CA ASP A 60 -3.18 7.81 14.60
C ASP A 60 -1.90 8.66 14.73
N PRO A 61 -1.88 9.67 15.62
CA PRO A 61 -0.70 10.51 15.83
C PRO A 61 0.56 9.71 16.16
N ALA A 62 0.46 8.52 16.76
CA ALA A 62 1.60 7.64 17.00
C ALA A 62 2.21 7.08 15.70
N TYR A 63 1.38 6.79 14.69
CA TYR A 63 1.83 6.31 13.38
C TYR A 63 2.55 7.43 12.60
N ILE A 64 2.03 8.65 12.64
CA ILE A 64 2.67 9.83 12.03
C ILE A 64 4.01 10.13 12.70
N GLU A 65 4.08 10.10 14.03
CA GLU A 65 5.34 10.29 14.77
C GLU A 65 6.38 9.22 14.43
N ALA A 66 5.98 7.96 14.30
CA ALA A 66 6.86 6.86 13.91
C ALA A 66 7.38 7.03 12.46
N GLN A 67 6.50 7.39 11.52
CA GLN A 67 6.86 7.61 10.12
C GLN A 67 7.79 8.84 9.95
N ALA A 68 7.52 9.93 10.70
CA ALA A 68 8.35 11.13 10.71
C ALA A 68 9.74 10.86 11.31
N ARG A 69 9.84 10.07 12.39
CA ARG A 69 11.13 9.66 12.96
C ARG A 69 11.91 8.77 11.99
N ALA A 70 11.26 7.81 11.34
CA ALA A 70 11.91 6.87 10.43
C ALA A 70 12.42 7.51 9.13
N ARG A 71 11.65 8.43 8.54
CA ARG A 71 11.97 9.01 7.22
C ARG A 71 12.59 10.40 7.27
N LEU A 72 12.18 11.23 8.23
CA LEU A 72 12.58 12.63 8.30
C LEU A 72 13.55 12.90 9.46
N GLN A 73 13.95 11.86 10.19
CA GLN A 73 14.75 11.98 11.42
C GLN A 73 14.17 13.01 12.41
N TYR A 74 12.84 13.16 12.41
CA TYR A 74 12.16 14.14 13.23
C TYR A 74 12.28 13.75 14.71
N VAL A 75 12.70 14.68 15.54
CA VAL A 75 12.86 14.53 17.00
C VAL A 75 11.95 15.51 17.72
N LYS A 76 11.36 15.11 18.85
CA LYS A 76 10.54 16.02 19.66
C LYS A 76 11.42 17.14 20.20
N ARG A 77 10.87 18.36 20.32
CA ARG A 77 11.58 19.53 20.85
C ARG A 77 12.08 19.21 22.28
N GLY A 78 13.38 18.93 22.43
CA GLY A 78 14.01 18.51 23.69
C GLY A 78 14.78 17.17 23.63
N GLU A 79 14.61 16.35 22.59
CA GLU A 79 15.41 15.13 22.38
C GLU A 79 16.74 15.45 21.65
N LYS A 80 17.85 14.85 22.10
CA LYS A 80 19.15 14.92 21.41
C LYS A 80 19.22 13.83 20.35
N GLN A 81 19.37 14.21 19.08
CA GLN A 81 19.57 13.28 17.98
C GLN A 81 20.96 12.64 18.09
N VAL A 82 21.03 11.32 18.25
CA VAL A 82 22.29 10.56 18.17
C VAL A 82 22.32 9.88 16.80
N VAL A 83 23.15 10.40 15.89
CA VAL A 83 23.42 9.74 14.61
C VAL A 83 24.64 8.86 14.79
N VAL A 84 24.45 7.54 14.74
CA VAL A 84 25.56 6.59 14.71
C VAL A 84 26.09 6.54 13.28
N ILE A 85 27.15 7.30 13.01
CA ILE A 85 27.89 7.20 11.76
C ILE A 85 28.76 5.94 11.87
N ALA A 86 28.24 4.82 11.37
CA ALA A 86 29.06 3.63 11.20
C ALA A 86 30.05 3.90 10.04
N PRO A 87 31.36 3.70 10.22
CA PRO A 87 32.31 3.82 9.13
C PRO A 87 31.93 2.84 8.02
N ASN A 88 32.01 3.28 6.77
CA ASN A 88 31.80 2.38 5.64
C ASN A 88 32.92 1.33 5.58
N ARG A 89 32.73 0.27 4.78
CA ARG A 89 33.67 -0.86 4.74
C ARG A 89 35.10 -0.44 4.37
N GLU A 90 35.23 0.52 3.44
CA GLU A 90 36.52 1.07 3.01
C GLU A 90 37.22 1.84 4.15
N GLN A 91 36.48 2.61 4.93
CA GLN A 91 37.01 3.32 6.10
C GLN A 91 37.44 2.35 7.21
N GLN A 92 36.72 1.24 7.38
CA GLN A 92 37.12 0.18 8.32
C GLN A 92 38.41 -0.50 7.87
N GLU A 93 38.49 -0.89 6.60
CA GLU A 93 39.68 -1.54 6.02
C GLU A 93 40.91 -0.60 6.08
N ALA A 94 40.74 0.69 5.81
CA ALA A 94 41.81 1.69 5.94
C ALA A 94 42.25 1.91 7.39
N ALA A 95 41.33 1.91 8.35
CA ALA A 95 41.65 2.04 9.77
C ALA A 95 42.42 0.80 10.29
N ASP A 96 41.99 -0.40 9.88
CA ASP A 96 42.65 -1.67 10.23
C ASP A 96 44.06 -1.75 9.62
N GLU A 97 44.25 -1.29 8.38
CA GLU A 97 45.56 -1.21 7.73
C GLU A 97 46.48 -0.23 8.48
N ALA A 98 45.99 0.96 8.83
CA ALA A 98 46.73 1.95 9.60
C ALA A 98 47.12 1.44 11.00
N GLU A 99 46.27 0.64 11.63
CA GLU A 99 46.56 -0.01 12.92
C GLU A 99 47.65 -1.08 12.77
N ARG A 100 47.58 -1.93 11.72
CA ARG A 100 48.63 -2.92 11.42
C ARG A 100 49.99 -2.26 11.14
N VAL A 101 50.01 -1.16 10.39
CA VAL A 101 51.24 -0.40 10.11
C VAL A 101 51.83 0.18 11.41
N ARG A 102 51.00 0.78 12.27
CA ARG A 102 51.47 1.27 13.59
C ARG A 102 51.98 0.15 14.48
N ALA A 103 51.34 -1.00 14.48
CA ALA A 103 51.75 -2.16 15.28
C ALA A 103 53.06 -2.79 14.77
N ALA A 104 53.31 -2.76 13.46
CA ALA A 104 54.55 -3.24 12.85
C ALA A 104 55.73 -2.29 13.06
N ASN A 105 55.46 -0.99 13.23
CA ASN A 105 56.49 0.02 13.41
C ASN A 105 57.02 0.05 14.87
N PRO A 106 58.33 0.25 15.05
CA PRO A 106 58.89 0.57 16.37
C PRO A 106 58.24 1.83 16.96
N TRP A 107 58.05 1.85 18.28
CA TRP A 107 57.34 2.93 18.98
C TRP A 107 57.92 4.34 18.71
N TYR A 108 59.24 4.46 18.57
CA TYR A 108 59.89 5.76 18.30
C TYR A 108 59.52 6.32 16.93
N GLN A 109 59.26 5.44 15.96
CA GLN A 109 58.92 5.82 14.59
C GLN A 109 57.49 6.37 14.54
N ASN A 110 56.56 5.74 15.27
CA ASN A 110 55.19 6.22 15.43
C ASN A 110 55.13 7.58 16.15
N MET A 111 56.01 7.81 17.13
CA MET A 111 56.09 9.11 17.82
C MET A 111 56.63 10.21 16.91
N TRP A 112 57.66 9.92 16.11
CA TRP A 112 58.20 10.90 15.16
C TRP A 112 57.17 11.25 14.08
N ASP A 113 56.45 10.26 13.56
CA ASP A 113 55.40 10.42 12.54
C ASP A 113 54.24 11.31 13.03
N ALA A 114 53.85 11.16 14.30
CA ALA A 114 52.82 11.99 14.94
C ALA A 114 53.22 13.47 15.09
N VAL A 115 54.53 13.77 15.13
CA VAL A 115 55.06 15.15 15.19
C VAL A 115 55.30 15.72 13.79
N SER A 116 55.70 14.89 12.82
CA SER A 116 56.00 15.33 11.46
C SER A 116 54.77 15.48 10.57
N THR A 117 53.66 14.81 10.88
CA THR A 117 52.42 14.89 10.10
C THR A 117 51.56 16.08 10.57
N PRO A 118 51.37 17.13 9.75
CA PRO A 118 50.47 18.23 10.10
C PRO A 118 49.05 17.68 10.24
N PRO A 119 48.26 18.13 11.23
CA PRO A 119 46.85 17.76 11.28
C PRO A 119 46.19 18.23 9.99
N GLU A 120 45.65 17.30 9.21
CA GLU A 120 44.88 17.64 8.02
C GLU A 120 43.73 18.56 8.45
N GLY A 121 43.84 19.82 8.02
CA GLY A 121 42.88 20.87 8.34
C GLY A 121 41.50 20.47 7.83
N LYS A 122 40.51 20.67 8.70
CA LYS A 122 39.10 20.76 8.29
C LYS A 122 38.83 22.12 7.65
#